data_AF-A0A2A6VQL0-F1
#
_entry.id   AF-A0A2A6VQL0-F1
#
_cell.length_a   1.000
_cell.length_b   1.000
_cell.length_c   1.000
_cell.angle_alpha   90.00
_cell.angle_beta   90.00
_cell.angle_gamma   90.00
#
_symmetry.space_group_name_H-M   'P 1'
#
loop_
_entity.id
_entity.type
_entity.pdbx_description
1 polymer ?
#
loop_
_entity_poly.entity_id
_entity_poly.type
_entity_poly.pdbx_seq_one_letter_code
_entity_poly.pdbx_strand_id
1 'polypeptide(L)'
;MKTIEWNEEQRKAFQDLLREFTALINTKAQEEKQTGKTPKIPEYASCQNGLNKFLASWGYACKISLGSGNLSNEPSIAFCRQDILGEGFVNGKKPTPKKGFYLWFAYYWKNDAEKFCLCIGRSIEENGEKECQKCLAYDKIIDPDGDAYYQESYDDLEVDLENITNDFLRFANEFNQIPTAFFELEPSSASH
;
A
#
# COMPACT_ATOMS: atom_id res chain seq x y z
N MET A 1 -14.26 11.09 -0.58
CA MET A 1 -14.55 10.39 -1.87
C MET A 1 -15.88 9.65 -1.73
N LYS A 2 -16.48 9.10 -2.80
CA LYS A 2 -17.68 8.23 -2.66
C LYS A 2 -17.29 6.89 -2.04
N THR A 3 -18.21 6.25 -1.34
CA THR A 3 -18.06 4.86 -0.89
C THR A 3 -17.77 3.97 -2.10
N ILE A 4 -16.74 3.13 -1.98
CA ILE A 4 -16.33 2.14 -2.96
C ILE A 4 -17.06 0.85 -2.64
N GLU A 5 -17.81 0.37 -3.60
CA GLU A 5 -18.47 -0.92 -3.59
C GLU A 5 -18.14 -1.61 -4.91
N TRP A 6 -17.67 -2.85 -4.83
CA TRP A 6 -17.33 -3.63 -6.02
C TRP A 6 -18.34 -4.76 -6.21
N ASN A 7 -18.74 -4.96 -7.46
CA ASN A 7 -19.46 -6.17 -7.85
C ASN A 7 -18.52 -7.38 -7.95
N GLU A 8 -19.07 -8.57 -8.15
CA GLU A 8 -18.29 -9.82 -8.23
C GLU A 8 -17.17 -9.77 -9.28
N GLU A 9 -17.44 -9.19 -10.45
CA GLU A 9 -16.44 -9.07 -11.53
C GLU A 9 -15.27 -8.16 -11.13
N GLN A 10 -15.56 -7.03 -10.49
CA GLN A 10 -14.55 -6.07 -10.02
C GLN A 10 -13.72 -6.67 -8.88
N ARG A 11 -14.37 -7.38 -7.95
CA ARG A 11 -13.68 -8.10 -6.86
C ARG A 11 -12.74 -9.15 -7.44
N LYS A 12 -13.22 -9.97 -8.38
CA LYS A 12 -12.40 -10.95 -9.08
C LYS A 12 -11.22 -10.29 -9.82
N ALA A 13 -11.45 -9.17 -10.51
CA ALA A 13 -10.38 -8.46 -11.23
C ALA A 13 -9.28 -7.94 -10.28
N PHE A 14 -9.66 -7.40 -9.12
CA PHE A 14 -8.69 -7.00 -8.09
C PHE A 14 -7.91 -8.19 -7.54
N GLN A 15 -8.61 -9.28 -7.21
CA GLN A 15 -7.99 -10.51 -6.70
C GLN A 15 -7.00 -11.12 -7.71
N ASP A 16 -7.35 -11.12 -9.01
CA ASP A 16 -6.46 -11.59 -10.08
C ASP A 16 -5.18 -10.73 -10.19
N LEU A 17 -5.26 -9.43 -9.92
CA LEU A 17 -4.08 -8.55 -9.85
C LEU A 17 -3.22 -8.81 -8.61
N LEU A 18 -3.81 -9.14 -7.46
CA LEU A 18 -3.06 -9.56 -6.27
C LEU A 18 -2.36 -10.92 -6.48
N ARG A 19 -2.99 -11.83 -7.22
CA ARG A 19 -2.36 -13.09 -7.66
C ARG A 19 -1.18 -12.83 -8.58
N GLU A 20 -1.33 -11.93 -9.56
CA GLU A 20 -0.22 -11.56 -10.46
C GLU A 20 0.98 -11.02 -9.66
N PHE A 21 0.74 -10.09 -8.73
CA PHE A 21 1.76 -9.55 -7.84
C PHE A 21 2.48 -10.66 -7.04
N THR A 22 1.70 -11.55 -6.41
CA THR A 22 2.24 -12.63 -5.58
C THR A 22 3.00 -13.67 -6.42
N ALA A 23 2.55 -13.94 -7.65
CA ALA A 23 3.22 -14.85 -8.57
C ALA A 23 4.61 -14.35 -8.99
N LEU A 24 4.78 -13.04 -9.21
CA LEU A 24 6.09 -12.43 -9.48
C LEU A 24 7.07 -12.70 -8.34
N ILE A 25 6.61 -12.56 -7.10
CA ILE A 25 7.43 -12.75 -5.90
C ILE A 25 7.71 -14.24 -5.67
N ASN A 26 6.70 -15.11 -5.78
CA ASN A 26 6.86 -16.55 -5.63
C ASN A 26 7.84 -17.12 -6.65
N THR A 27 7.84 -16.63 -7.89
CA THR A 27 8.82 -17.04 -8.91
C THR A 27 10.25 -16.77 -8.44
N LYS A 28 10.48 -15.59 -7.82
CA LYS A 28 11.79 -15.21 -7.28
C LYS A 28 12.16 -15.95 -6.00
N ALA A 29 11.18 -16.24 -5.15
CA ALA A 29 11.38 -17.08 -3.97
C ALA A 29 11.83 -18.50 -4.36
N GLN A 30 11.24 -19.07 -5.41
CA GLN A 30 11.64 -20.38 -5.92
C GLN A 30 13.04 -20.34 -6.57
N GLU A 31 13.39 -19.28 -7.27
CA GLU A 31 14.75 -19.06 -7.81
C GLU A 31 15.81 -19.08 -6.68
N GLU A 32 15.53 -18.43 -5.54
CA GLU A 32 16.41 -18.47 -4.36
C GLU A 32 16.55 -19.89 -3.82
N LYS A 33 15.45 -20.62 -3.65
CA LYS A 33 15.48 -22.01 -3.15
C LYS A 33 16.30 -22.94 -4.05
N GLN A 34 16.24 -22.75 -5.36
CA GLN A 34 16.95 -23.58 -6.33
C GLN A 34 18.45 -23.23 -6.42
N THR A 35 18.79 -21.96 -6.29
CA THR A 35 20.15 -21.47 -6.58
C THR A 35 20.96 -21.07 -5.35
N GLY A 36 20.31 -20.90 -4.20
CA GLY A 36 20.90 -20.37 -2.96
C GLY A 36 21.34 -18.91 -3.03
N LYS A 37 21.00 -18.19 -4.11
CA LYS A 37 21.39 -16.79 -4.33
C LYS A 37 20.25 -15.85 -3.99
N THR A 38 20.58 -14.68 -3.45
CA THR A 38 19.59 -13.62 -3.24
C THR A 38 18.95 -13.23 -4.57
N PRO A 39 17.62 -13.31 -4.68
CA PRO A 39 16.94 -13.08 -5.94
C PRO A 39 16.89 -11.60 -6.30
N LYS A 40 17.05 -11.30 -7.59
CA LYS A 40 16.85 -9.95 -8.12
C LYS A 40 15.37 -9.62 -8.23
N ILE A 41 15.05 -8.34 -8.19
CA ILE A 41 13.67 -7.88 -8.43
C ILE A 41 13.16 -8.38 -9.80
N PRO A 42 11.92 -8.89 -9.88
CA PRO A 42 11.29 -9.24 -11.15
C PRO A 42 10.83 -7.97 -11.89
N GLU A 43 10.49 -8.10 -13.17
CA GLU A 43 9.77 -7.05 -13.87
C GLU A 43 8.32 -7.00 -13.38
N TYR A 44 7.86 -5.81 -12.98
CA TYR A 44 6.54 -5.61 -12.36
C TYR A 44 5.70 -4.52 -13.03
N ALA A 45 6.20 -3.95 -14.13
CA ALA A 45 5.56 -2.82 -14.80
C ALA A 45 4.15 -3.16 -15.31
N SER A 46 3.96 -4.37 -15.86
CA SER A 46 2.65 -4.85 -16.33
C SER A 46 1.63 -4.90 -15.18
N CYS A 47 1.97 -5.62 -14.10
CA CYS A 47 1.14 -5.74 -12.90
C CYS A 47 0.77 -4.36 -12.32
N GLN A 48 1.75 -3.47 -12.17
CA GLN A 48 1.50 -2.12 -11.65
C GLN A 48 0.59 -1.29 -12.57
N ASN A 49 0.73 -1.43 -13.90
CA ASN A 49 -0.14 -0.75 -14.86
C ASN A 49 -1.57 -1.32 -14.82
N GLY A 50 -1.72 -2.63 -14.65
CA GLY A 50 -3.02 -3.29 -14.44
C GLY A 50 -3.73 -2.77 -13.20
N LEU A 51 -3.02 -2.73 -12.06
CA LEU A 51 -3.53 -2.16 -10.81
C LEU A 51 -3.93 -0.70 -10.97
N ASN A 52 -3.05 0.15 -11.52
CA ASN A 52 -3.39 1.57 -11.72
C ASN A 52 -4.58 1.77 -12.66
N LYS A 53 -4.71 0.97 -13.72
CA LYS A 53 -5.86 1.04 -14.63
C LYS A 53 -7.16 0.68 -13.93
N PHE A 54 -7.16 -0.36 -13.11
CA PHE A 54 -8.32 -0.78 -12.33
C PHE A 54 -8.71 0.27 -11.27
N LEU A 55 -7.72 0.78 -10.53
CA LEU A 55 -7.89 1.70 -9.41
C LEU A 55 -8.25 3.14 -9.81
N ALA A 56 -7.91 3.57 -11.04
CA ALA A 56 -8.15 4.93 -11.50
C ALA A 56 -9.63 5.36 -11.39
N SER A 57 -10.56 4.44 -11.64
CA SER A 57 -12.00 4.72 -11.52
C SER A 57 -12.47 4.99 -10.08
N TRP A 58 -11.64 4.62 -9.10
CA TRP A 58 -11.92 4.75 -7.68
C TRP A 58 -11.11 5.87 -7.01
N GLY A 59 -10.35 6.64 -7.79
CA GLY A 59 -9.54 7.74 -7.28
C GLY A 59 -8.26 7.30 -6.57
N TYR A 60 -7.73 6.12 -6.90
CA TYR A 60 -6.48 5.61 -6.36
C TYR A 60 -5.42 5.43 -7.43
N ALA A 61 -4.17 5.64 -7.04
CA ALA A 61 -2.99 5.26 -7.80
C ALA A 61 -2.09 4.38 -6.93
N CYS A 62 -1.40 3.41 -7.51
CA CYS A 62 -0.57 2.48 -6.77
C CYS A 62 0.91 2.56 -7.16
N LYS A 63 1.77 2.17 -6.22
CA LYS A 63 3.20 1.96 -6.43
C LYS A 63 3.61 0.62 -5.86
N ILE A 64 4.15 -0.24 -6.71
CA ILE A 64 4.80 -1.49 -6.29
C ILE A 64 6.22 -1.18 -5.80
N SER A 65 6.59 -1.77 -4.67
CA SER A 65 7.91 -1.69 -4.05
C SER A 65 8.44 -3.09 -3.78
N LEU A 66 9.49 -3.51 -4.50
CA LEU A 66 10.07 -4.85 -4.37
C LEU A 66 11.49 -4.84 -3.77
N GLY A 67 12.00 -3.68 -3.34
CA GLY A 67 13.41 -3.51 -2.97
C GLY A 67 14.24 -2.78 -4.03
N SER A 68 15.57 -2.76 -3.85
CA SER A 68 16.53 -2.06 -4.71
C SER A 68 17.62 -3.01 -5.17
N GLY A 69 17.59 -3.41 -6.44
CA GLY A 69 18.48 -4.42 -7.02
C GLY A 69 18.05 -5.85 -6.66
N ASN A 70 17.98 -6.15 -5.38
CA ASN A 70 17.50 -7.42 -4.83
C ASN A 70 16.07 -7.30 -4.31
N LEU A 71 15.37 -8.43 -4.31
CA LEU A 71 14.04 -8.55 -3.73
C LEU A 71 14.12 -8.31 -2.22
N SER A 72 13.32 -7.39 -1.69
CA SER A 72 13.16 -7.17 -0.26
C SER A 72 12.46 -8.35 0.41
N ASN A 73 12.57 -8.48 1.74
CA ASN A 73 11.81 -9.50 2.48
C ASN A 73 10.31 -9.20 2.51
N GLU A 74 9.94 -7.95 2.27
CA GLU A 74 8.57 -7.44 2.36
C GLU A 74 8.22 -6.62 1.10
N PRO A 75 8.14 -7.27 -0.08
CA PRO A 75 7.62 -6.60 -1.25
C PRO A 75 6.18 -6.19 -0.99
N SER A 76 5.79 -5.03 -1.51
CA SER A 76 4.51 -4.44 -1.17
C SER A 76 3.92 -3.58 -2.29
N ILE A 77 2.65 -3.24 -2.11
CA ILE A 77 1.89 -2.30 -2.92
C ILE A 77 1.40 -1.19 -1.98
N ALA A 78 1.77 0.05 -2.29
CA ALA A 78 1.14 1.21 -1.68
C ALA A 78 0.02 1.71 -2.61
N PHE A 79 -1.20 1.85 -2.08
CA PHE A 79 -2.34 2.45 -2.77
C PHE A 79 -2.61 3.83 -2.19
N CYS A 80 -2.33 4.86 -2.97
CA CYS A 80 -2.47 6.26 -2.60
C CYS A 80 -3.75 6.84 -3.17
N ARG A 81 -4.51 7.55 -2.34
CA ARG A 81 -5.59 8.42 -2.79
C ARG A 81 -5.03 9.50 -3.73
N GLN A 82 -5.66 9.71 -4.87
CA GLN A 82 -5.19 10.68 -5.87
C GLN A 82 -5.49 12.13 -5.47
N ASP A 83 -6.54 12.38 -4.69
CA ASP A 83 -6.96 13.71 -4.24
C ASP A 83 -6.05 14.31 -3.17
N ILE A 84 -5.12 13.52 -2.63
CA ILE A 84 -4.06 13.94 -1.69
C ILE A 84 -2.67 13.88 -2.33
N LEU A 85 -2.57 13.73 -3.65
CA LEU A 85 -1.29 13.85 -4.37
C LEU A 85 -1.14 15.28 -4.89
N GLY A 86 -0.03 15.94 -4.54
CA GLY A 86 0.25 17.32 -4.94
C GLY A 86 1.39 17.95 -4.14
N GLU A 87 1.79 19.16 -4.52
CA GLU A 87 2.84 19.90 -3.78
C GLU A 87 2.39 20.35 -2.39
N GLY A 88 1.09 20.57 -2.18
CA GLY A 88 0.52 20.99 -0.91
C GLY A 88 0.20 19.86 0.07
N PHE A 89 0.50 18.60 -0.28
CA PHE A 89 0.13 17.43 0.54
C PHE A 89 1.36 16.64 1.00
N VAL A 90 1.25 16.02 2.17
CA VAL A 90 2.30 15.20 2.79
C VAL A 90 2.75 14.02 1.91
N ASN A 91 1.84 13.47 1.11
CA ASN A 91 2.10 12.38 0.17
C ASN A 91 2.96 12.81 -1.04
N GLY A 92 3.06 14.11 -1.32
CA GLY A 92 3.77 14.64 -2.48
C GLY A 92 3.11 14.31 -3.82
N LYS A 93 3.85 14.52 -4.91
CA LYS A 93 3.30 14.52 -6.29
C LYS A 93 2.96 13.14 -6.86
N LYS A 94 3.56 12.07 -6.36
CA LYS A 94 3.52 10.74 -6.98
C LYS A 94 3.30 9.67 -5.91
N PRO A 95 2.58 8.58 -6.23
CA PRO A 95 2.41 7.48 -5.31
C PRO A 95 3.77 6.87 -4.96
N THR A 96 4.02 6.72 -3.66
CA THR A 96 5.26 6.16 -3.12
C THR A 96 5.02 5.64 -1.70
N PRO A 97 5.60 4.50 -1.30
CA PRO A 97 5.58 4.08 0.10
C PRO A 97 6.51 4.92 0.99
N LYS A 98 7.33 5.81 0.42
CA LYS A 98 8.35 6.57 1.15
C LYS A 98 7.86 7.90 1.72
N LYS A 99 6.61 8.28 1.45
CA LYS A 99 6.03 9.57 1.88
C LYS A 99 4.53 9.47 2.09
N GLY A 100 4.05 10.09 3.17
CA GLY A 100 2.63 10.27 3.47
C GLY A 100 1.91 8.99 3.88
N PHE A 101 0.59 9.00 3.68
CA PHE A 101 -0.33 7.95 4.14
C PHE A 101 -0.92 7.16 2.98
N TYR A 102 -1.10 5.86 3.14
CA TYR A 102 -1.56 4.99 2.06
C TYR A 102 -2.17 3.71 2.61
N LEU A 103 -3.04 3.07 1.83
CA LEU A 103 -3.30 1.65 2.05
C LEU A 103 -2.04 0.88 1.65
N TRP A 104 -1.67 -0.12 2.42
CA TRP A 104 -0.45 -0.89 2.22
C TRP A 104 -0.77 -2.37 2.25
N PHE A 105 -0.44 -3.08 1.17
CA PHE A 105 -0.51 -4.54 1.10
C PHE A 105 0.91 -5.10 0.96
N ALA A 106 1.36 -5.86 1.94
CA ALA A 106 2.70 -6.42 2.00
C ALA A 106 2.68 -7.94 1.93
N TYR A 107 3.72 -8.52 1.31
CA TYR A 107 3.94 -9.96 1.27
C TYR A 107 5.28 -10.35 1.91
N TYR A 108 5.24 -10.88 3.12
CA TYR A 108 6.37 -11.40 3.89
C TYR A 108 6.78 -12.80 3.41
N TRP A 109 7.25 -12.92 2.17
CA TRP A 109 7.53 -14.21 1.51
C TRP A 109 8.67 -15.04 2.14
N LYS A 110 9.48 -14.44 3.02
CA LYS A 110 10.50 -15.13 3.83
C LYS A 110 10.06 -15.42 5.27
N ASN A 111 8.86 -15.03 5.65
CA ASN A 111 8.32 -15.26 6.97
C ASN A 111 7.49 -16.55 7.00
N ASP A 112 7.56 -17.27 8.11
CA ASP A 112 6.84 -18.53 8.31
C ASP A 112 5.50 -18.35 9.06
N ALA A 113 5.32 -17.23 9.78
CA ALA A 113 4.16 -17.00 10.65
C ALA A 113 3.01 -16.27 9.95
N GLU A 114 3.25 -15.06 9.44
CA GLU A 114 2.24 -14.25 8.74
C GLU A 114 2.80 -13.82 7.40
N LYS A 115 2.05 -14.09 6.33
CA LYS A 115 2.54 -13.85 4.96
C LYS A 115 2.04 -12.54 4.40
N PHE A 116 0.83 -12.11 4.71
CA PHE A 116 0.28 -10.88 4.17
C PHE A 116 -0.16 -9.94 5.27
N CYS A 117 0.13 -8.65 5.09
CA CYS A 117 -0.41 -7.59 5.94
C CYS A 117 -1.13 -6.58 5.05
N LEU A 118 -2.30 -6.17 5.49
CA LEU A 118 -3.06 -5.08 4.90
C LEU A 118 -3.28 -4.03 5.98
N CYS A 119 -2.94 -2.77 5.71
CA CYS A 119 -3.24 -1.69 6.65
C CYS A 119 -3.51 -0.35 5.97
N ILE A 120 -4.11 0.60 6.71
CA ILE A 120 -3.95 2.03 6.42
C ILE A 120 -2.71 2.48 7.18
N GLY A 121 -1.62 2.67 6.44
CA GLY A 121 -0.31 2.97 7.01
C GLY A 121 0.18 4.37 6.69
N ARG A 122 1.43 4.58 7.09
CA ARG A 122 2.21 5.78 6.81
C ARG A 122 3.62 5.40 6.40
N SER A 123 4.33 6.35 5.80
CA SER A 123 5.76 6.23 5.64
C SER A 123 6.46 6.12 7.00
N ILE A 124 7.37 5.16 7.11
CA ILE A 124 8.25 4.94 8.27
C ILE A 124 9.72 5.28 7.96
N GLU A 125 10.04 5.71 6.73
CA GLU A 125 11.39 6.25 6.45
C GLU A 125 11.61 7.54 7.26
N GLU A 126 12.84 7.75 7.77
CA GLU A 126 13.14 8.75 8.81
C GLU A 126 12.53 10.14 8.58
N ASN A 127 12.62 10.67 7.36
CA ASN A 127 12.03 11.97 7.03
C ASN A 127 10.52 11.87 6.73
N GLY A 128 10.06 10.75 6.17
CA GLY A 128 8.65 10.55 5.86
C GLY A 128 7.79 10.40 7.12
N GLU A 129 8.29 9.69 8.14
CA GLU A 129 7.62 9.54 9.44
C GLU A 129 7.43 10.88 10.14
N LYS A 130 8.50 11.67 10.26
CA LYS A 130 8.46 12.99 10.90
C LYS A 130 7.47 13.94 10.21
N GLU A 131 7.37 13.88 8.88
CA GLU A 131 6.38 14.68 8.16
C GLU A 131 4.95 14.16 8.35
N CYS A 132 4.75 12.84 8.44
CA CYS A 132 3.44 12.28 8.76
C CYS A 132 2.97 12.68 10.17
N GLN A 133 3.86 12.68 11.17
CA GLN A 133 3.54 13.04 12.56
C GLN A 133 3.03 14.48 12.74
N LYS A 134 3.38 15.39 11.83
CA LYS A 134 2.89 16.78 11.85
C LYS A 134 1.48 16.92 11.27
N CYS A 135 0.97 15.87 10.63
CA CYS A 135 -0.22 15.90 9.82
C CYS A 135 -1.46 15.57 10.66
N LEU A 136 -2.56 16.29 10.49
CA LEU A 136 -3.81 16.05 11.24
C LEU A 136 -4.39 14.64 10.97
N ALA A 137 -4.05 14.04 9.82
CA ALA A 137 -4.41 12.67 9.50
C ALA A 137 -3.72 11.62 10.39
N TYR A 138 -2.61 11.96 11.07
CA TYR A 138 -1.82 11.00 11.85
C TYR A 138 -2.65 10.32 12.93
N ASP A 139 -3.26 11.10 13.83
CA ASP A 139 -4.06 10.60 14.95
C ASP A 139 -5.38 9.93 14.51
N LYS A 140 -5.71 9.98 13.21
CA LYS A 140 -6.85 9.28 12.62
C LYS A 140 -6.49 7.90 12.08
N ILE A 141 -5.21 7.67 11.81
CA ILE A 141 -4.69 6.48 11.14
C ILE A 141 -3.81 5.65 12.08
N ILE A 142 -3.06 6.33 12.94
CA ILE A 142 -2.08 5.75 13.86
C ILE A 142 -2.56 5.95 15.30
N ASP A 143 -2.44 4.91 16.10
CA ASP A 143 -2.77 4.92 17.51
C ASP A 143 -1.65 5.54 18.37
N PRO A 144 -1.90 5.79 19.67
CA PRO A 144 -0.89 6.37 20.56
C PRO A 144 0.36 5.51 20.76
N ASP A 145 0.28 4.20 20.53
CA ASP A 145 1.40 3.26 20.64
C ASP A 145 2.26 3.25 19.35
N GLY A 146 1.77 3.89 18.28
CA GLY A 146 2.45 4.06 17.00
C GLY A 146 2.04 3.06 15.93
N ASP A 147 1.05 2.21 16.22
CA ASP A 147 0.52 1.17 15.34
C ASP A 147 -0.66 1.70 14.52
N ALA A 148 -1.00 1.02 13.42
CA ALA A 148 -2.11 1.43 12.58
C ALA A 148 -3.45 0.96 13.19
N TYR A 149 -4.44 1.86 13.29
CA TYR A 149 -5.80 1.49 13.74
C TYR A 149 -6.48 0.45 12.82
N TYR A 150 -6.05 0.41 11.57
CA TYR A 150 -6.65 -0.42 10.53
C TYR A 150 -5.57 -1.35 10.00
N GLN A 151 -5.51 -2.55 10.54
CA GLN A 151 -4.53 -3.58 10.16
C GLN A 151 -5.14 -4.98 10.28
N GLU A 152 -4.90 -5.82 9.29
CA GLU A 152 -5.23 -7.24 9.29
C GLU A 152 -4.06 -8.05 8.72
N SER A 153 -3.84 -9.25 9.25
CA SER A 153 -2.83 -10.20 8.77
C SER A 153 -3.47 -11.48 8.24
N TYR A 154 -2.80 -12.12 7.28
CA TYR A 154 -3.28 -13.32 6.60
C TYR A 154 -2.16 -14.30 6.30
N ASP A 155 -2.49 -15.59 6.31
CA ASP A 155 -1.51 -16.67 6.16
C ASP A 155 -1.44 -17.22 4.73
N ASP A 156 -2.57 -17.17 4.01
CA ASP A 156 -2.68 -17.70 2.66
C ASP A 156 -3.53 -16.80 1.77
N LEU A 157 -2.94 -16.36 0.65
CA LEU A 157 -3.61 -15.49 -0.29
C LEU A 157 -4.92 -16.12 -0.78
N GLU A 158 -4.90 -17.34 -1.31
CA GLU A 158 -6.07 -17.92 -1.99
C GLU A 158 -7.21 -18.23 -1.02
N VAL A 159 -6.89 -18.66 0.21
CA VAL A 159 -7.90 -18.88 1.26
C VAL A 159 -8.51 -17.55 1.70
N ASP A 160 -7.69 -16.51 1.83
CA ASP A 160 -8.10 -15.25 2.45
C ASP A 160 -8.47 -14.15 1.45
N LEU A 161 -8.40 -14.38 0.13
CA LEU A 161 -8.63 -13.36 -0.91
C LEU A 161 -9.95 -12.60 -0.73
N GLU A 162 -10.99 -13.32 -0.32
CA GLU A 162 -12.31 -12.74 -0.07
C GLU A 162 -12.27 -11.78 1.14
N ASN A 163 -11.62 -12.19 2.23
CA ASN A 163 -11.44 -11.38 3.42
C ASN A 163 -10.53 -10.18 3.14
N ILE A 164 -9.38 -10.40 2.49
CA ILE A 164 -8.46 -9.34 2.03
C ILE A 164 -9.20 -8.31 1.18
N THR A 165 -10.08 -8.76 0.28
CA THR A 165 -10.87 -7.84 -0.56
C THR A 165 -11.89 -7.06 0.26
N ASN A 166 -12.58 -7.71 1.19
CA ASN A 166 -13.52 -7.05 2.10
C ASN A 166 -12.84 -5.99 2.97
N ASP A 167 -11.69 -6.34 3.54
CA ASP A 167 -10.92 -5.43 4.39
C ASP A 167 -10.27 -4.31 3.61
N PHE A 168 -9.82 -4.57 2.38
CA PHE A 168 -9.36 -3.51 1.48
C PHE A 168 -10.46 -2.49 1.22
N LEU A 169 -11.69 -2.95 0.92
CA LEU A 169 -12.83 -2.06 0.68
C LEU A 169 -13.23 -1.30 1.95
N ARG A 170 -13.28 -1.99 3.10
CA ARG A 170 -13.53 -1.38 4.41
C ARG A 170 -12.52 -0.27 4.69
N PHE A 171 -11.23 -0.58 4.59
CA PHE A 171 -10.15 0.37 4.85
C PHE A 171 -10.12 1.51 3.85
N ALA A 172 -10.36 1.25 2.55
CA ALA A 172 -10.49 2.31 1.56
C ALA A 172 -11.64 3.26 1.90
N ASN A 173 -12.78 2.73 2.34
CA ASN A 173 -13.93 3.54 2.73
C ASN A 173 -13.68 4.36 4.00
N GLU A 174 -12.99 3.82 5.01
CA GLU A 174 -12.55 4.58 6.19
C GLU A 174 -11.53 5.66 5.81
N PHE A 175 -10.53 5.30 5.00
CA PHE A 175 -9.52 6.24 4.53
C PHE A 175 -10.13 7.40 3.72
N ASN A 176 -11.18 7.12 2.95
CA ASN A 176 -11.90 8.09 2.12
C ASN A 176 -12.78 9.07 2.89
N GLN A 177 -13.11 8.77 4.14
CA GLN A 177 -13.86 9.66 5.04
C GLN A 177 -12.98 10.76 5.62
N ILE A 178 -11.66 10.55 5.69
CA ILE A 178 -10.72 11.57 6.17
C ILE A 178 -10.67 12.73 5.17
N PRO A 179 -11.00 13.97 5.59
CA PRO A 179 -11.00 15.13 4.68
C PRO A 179 -9.61 15.40 4.10
N THR A 180 -9.52 15.88 2.86
CA THR A 180 -8.24 16.19 2.20
C THR A 180 -7.40 17.21 2.96
N ALA A 181 -8.05 18.18 3.63
CA ALA A 181 -7.40 19.19 4.46
C ALA A 181 -6.57 18.58 5.61
N PHE A 182 -6.85 17.34 6.02
CA PHE A 182 -6.08 16.66 7.05
C PHE A 182 -4.72 16.16 6.55
N PHE A 183 -4.52 16.10 5.22
CA PHE A 183 -3.30 15.63 4.57
C PHE A 183 -2.42 16.76 4.04
N GLU A 184 -2.89 18.00 4.16
CA GLU A 184 -2.13 19.18 3.73
C GLU A 184 -0.86 19.32 4.57
N LEU A 185 0.21 19.79 3.93
CA LEU A 185 1.40 20.23 4.65
C LEU A 185 1.02 21.44 5.51
N GLU A 186 1.54 21.51 6.73
CA GLU A 186 1.42 22.76 7.48
C GLU A 186 1.99 23.92 6.64
N PRO A 187 1.35 25.10 6.67
CA PRO A 187 1.89 26.26 5.98
C PRO A 187 3.31 26.48 6.46
N SER A 188 4.26 26.38 5.52
CA SER A 188 5.68 26.65 5.80
C SER A 188 5.77 27.97 6.53
N SER A 189 6.20 27.94 7.79
CA SER A 189 6.50 29.13 8.59
C SER A 189 7.75 29.88 8.08
N ALA A 190 8.15 29.67 6.82
CA ALA A 190 9.08 30.53 6.10
C ALA A 190 8.37 31.83 5.68
N SER A 191 8.03 32.63 6.68
CA SER A 191 7.89 34.08 6.55
C SER A 191 8.60 34.67 7.75
N HIS A 192 9.90 34.92 7.60
CA HIS A 192 10.62 36.14 8.00
C HIS A 192 12.12 36.02 7.71
#